data_AF-A0A7S1MXQ4-F1
#
_entry.id   AF-A0A7S1MXQ4-F1
#
_cell.length_a   1.000
_cell.length_b   1.000
_cell.length_c   1.000
_cell.angle_alpha   90.00
_cell.angle_beta   90.00
_cell.angle_gamma   90.00
#
_symmetry.space_group_name_H-M   'P 1'
#
loop_
_entity.id
_entity.type
_entity.pdbx_description
1 polymer ?
#
loop_
_entity_poly.entity_id
_entity_poly.type
_entity_poly.pdbx_seq_one_letter_code
_entity_poly.pdbx_strand_id
1 'polypeptide(L)'
;ALKCRVGQAGTERSFIVVVYEDRQCARVFEVWRVTVHSVHRIDIQGLVGQTEREGCSLTLRSAQGPKKVVAMSSHPTELSVDKEGVIEIGPSLTEVPIRYTPLHPGRRDILVHFSEEGAPPQQPPVSAWLLVTRARMPVVSKRYDISIRAGKQASKKVLYTNAYSINRVFKLRTDKPSLLSFRDAKSQLEVAPKATESISLKFAPQPRAGVTEDILVFVNDEDDKNEECLCITVEYV
;
A
#
# COMPACT_ATOMS: atom_id res chain seq x y z
N ALA A 1 2.41 -22.09 28.99
CA ALA A 1 2.68 -21.38 27.72
C ALA A 1 2.98 -22.40 26.63
N LEU A 2 2.21 -22.39 25.53
CA LEU A 2 2.51 -23.18 24.33
C LEU A 2 3.75 -22.60 23.65
N LYS A 3 4.74 -23.44 23.32
CA LYS A 3 5.97 -23.04 22.63
C LYS A 3 6.10 -23.85 21.34
N CYS A 4 6.37 -23.18 20.23
CA CYS A 4 6.56 -23.79 18.92
C CYS A 4 7.93 -23.38 18.37
N ARG A 5 8.79 -24.36 18.06
CA ARG A 5 10.03 -24.08 17.32
C ARG A 5 9.69 -23.87 15.85
N VAL A 6 10.16 -22.78 15.26
CA VAL A 6 9.96 -22.45 13.85
C VAL A 6 11.26 -22.55 13.07
N GLY A 7 11.16 -22.75 11.75
CA GLY A 7 12.31 -22.81 10.85
C GLY A 7 12.74 -21.43 10.34
N GLN A 8 13.46 -21.41 9.22
CA GLN A 8 13.84 -20.18 8.51
C GLN A 8 12.62 -19.44 7.95
N ALA A 9 12.78 -18.16 7.62
CA ALA A 9 11.70 -17.38 7.02
C ALA A 9 11.20 -18.03 5.72
N GLY A 10 9.88 -18.06 5.53
CA GLY A 10 9.20 -18.79 4.45
C GLY A 10 8.73 -20.19 4.86
N THR A 11 9.18 -20.73 6.00
CA THR A 11 8.68 -22.01 6.52
C THR A 11 7.44 -21.84 7.38
N GLU A 12 6.60 -22.86 7.41
CA GLU A 12 5.44 -22.93 8.32
C GLU A 12 5.50 -24.18 9.20
N ARG A 13 4.81 -24.12 10.34
CA ARG A 13 4.56 -25.28 11.19
C ARG A 13 3.13 -25.24 11.71
N SER A 14 2.42 -26.35 11.55
CA SER A 14 1.04 -26.48 12.03
C SER A 14 0.95 -27.49 13.17
N PHE A 15 0.09 -27.21 14.15
CA PHE A 15 -0.28 -28.15 15.21
C PHE A 15 -1.75 -27.94 15.60
N ILE A 16 -2.36 -28.96 16.20
CA ILE A 16 -3.74 -28.90 16.68
C ILE A 16 -3.72 -28.65 18.18
N VAL A 17 -4.52 -27.70 18.64
CA VAL A 17 -4.83 -27.48 20.05
C VAL A 17 -6.27 -27.92 20.27
N VAL A 18 -6.47 -28.89 21.16
CA VAL A 18 -7.80 -29.33 21.58
C VAL A 18 -8.07 -28.74 22.96
N VAL A 19 -9.16 -28.00 23.08
CA VAL A 19 -9.63 -27.39 24.33
C VAL A 19 -10.78 -28.26 24.85
N TYR A 20 -10.71 -28.64 26.12
CA TYR A 20 -11.72 -29.48 26.79
C TYR A 20 -12.45 -28.67 27.85
N GLU A 21 -13.75 -28.96 28.04
CA GLU A 21 -14.57 -28.33 29.11
C GLU A 21 -14.28 -28.92 30.49
N ASP A 22 -13.73 -30.13 30.53
CA ASP A 22 -13.45 -30.88 31.75
C ASP A 22 -11.97 -31.24 31.88
N ARG A 23 -11.55 -31.54 33.12
CA ARG A 23 -10.16 -31.88 33.44
C ARG A 23 -9.74 -33.27 32.96
N GLN A 24 -10.70 -34.16 32.72
CA GLN A 24 -10.48 -35.53 32.28
C GLN A 24 -10.37 -35.64 30.76
N CYS A 25 -10.51 -34.51 30.04
CA CYS A 25 -10.48 -34.44 28.58
C CYS A 25 -11.58 -35.30 27.91
N ALA A 26 -12.75 -35.43 28.53
CA ALA A 26 -13.86 -36.24 28.02
C ALA A 26 -14.82 -35.47 27.09
N ARG A 27 -14.95 -34.15 27.30
CA ARG A 27 -15.83 -33.24 26.55
C ARG A 27 -14.99 -32.20 25.84
N VAL A 28 -14.81 -32.39 24.53
CA VAL A 28 -14.15 -31.39 23.67
C VAL A 28 -15.03 -30.14 23.61
N PHE A 29 -14.44 -29.00 23.94
CA PHE A 29 -15.04 -27.68 23.75
C PHE A 29 -14.76 -27.18 22.33
N GLU A 30 -13.49 -27.09 21.96
CA GLU A 30 -13.05 -26.56 20.67
C GLU A 30 -11.79 -27.28 20.16
N VAL A 31 -11.61 -27.27 18.83
CA VAL A 31 -10.40 -27.78 18.17
C VAL A 31 -9.86 -26.69 17.27
N TRP A 32 -8.64 -26.24 17.53
CA TRP A 32 -7.98 -25.19 16.78
C TRP A 32 -6.83 -25.78 15.97
N ARG A 33 -6.75 -25.44 14.68
CA ARG A 33 -5.54 -25.64 13.88
C ARG A 33 -4.72 -24.37 13.92
N VAL A 34 -3.57 -24.42 14.58
CA VAL A 34 -2.64 -23.29 14.70
C VAL A 34 -1.51 -23.48 13.70
N THR A 35 -1.39 -22.54 12.75
CA THR A 35 -0.27 -22.48 11.80
C THR A 35 0.62 -21.30 12.14
N VAL A 36 1.91 -21.57 12.32
CA VAL A 36 2.93 -20.57 12.63
C VAL A 36 3.82 -20.40 11.42
N HIS A 37 3.83 -19.18 10.86
CA HIS A 37 4.70 -18.80 9.75
C HIS A 37 5.95 -18.11 10.28
N SER A 38 7.13 -18.58 9.85
CA SER A 38 8.38 -17.89 10.10
C SER A 38 8.59 -16.85 9.02
N VAL A 39 8.85 -15.60 9.40
CA VAL A 39 8.99 -14.47 8.48
C VAL A 39 10.14 -13.57 8.92
N HIS A 40 10.79 -12.92 7.97
CA HIS A 40 11.66 -11.77 8.27
C HIS A 40 10.81 -10.56 8.61
N ARG A 41 11.38 -9.57 9.32
CA ARG A 41 10.69 -8.33 9.66
C ARG A 41 11.53 -7.12 9.28
N ILE A 42 10.87 -6.11 8.71
CA ILE A 42 11.39 -4.75 8.63
C ILE A 42 10.33 -3.77 9.12
N ASP A 43 10.79 -2.63 9.63
CA ASP A 43 9.93 -1.51 10.01
C ASP A 43 10.11 -0.38 8.98
N ILE A 44 9.00 0.14 8.44
CA ILE A 44 9.02 1.21 7.45
C ILE A 44 8.19 2.38 7.96
N GLN A 45 8.70 3.59 7.80
CA GLN A 45 7.93 4.81 8.02
C GLN A 45 7.61 5.46 6.68
N GLY A 46 6.43 6.07 6.58
CA GLY A 46 6.07 6.80 5.37
C GLY A 46 5.06 7.92 5.60
N LEU A 47 4.83 8.68 4.54
CA LEU A 47 3.83 9.73 4.49
C LEU A 47 2.71 9.34 3.54
N VAL A 48 1.45 9.45 3.98
CA VAL A 48 0.29 9.12 3.14
C VAL A 48 0.34 9.93 1.84
N GLY A 49 0.15 9.25 0.71
CA GLY A 49 0.17 9.87 -0.62
C GLY A 49 1.55 10.01 -1.28
N GLN A 50 2.64 9.72 -0.57
CA GLN A 50 4.01 9.73 -1.08
C GLN A 50 4.56 8.32 -1.23
N THR A 51 5.44 8.09 -2.21
CA THR A 51 6.17 6.82 -2.33
C THR A 51 7.48 6.86 -1.56
N GLU A 52 7.61 6.00 -0.56
CA GLU A 52 8.87 5.73 0.12
C GLU A 52 9.70 4.72 -0.66
N ARG A 53 10.97 5.09 -0.89
CA ARG A 53 11.98 4.27 -1.61
C ARG A 53 13.27 4.12 -0.82
N GLU A 54 13.65 5.15 -0.06
CA GLU A 54 14.84 5.12 0.78
C GLU A 54 14.64 4.14 1.94
N GLY A 55 15.63 3.26 2.17
CA GLY A 55 15.56 2.23 3.21
C GLY A 55 14.54 1.12 2.96
N CYS A 56 13.92 1.08 1.78
CA CYS A 56 12.87 0.14 1.41
C CYS A 56 13.45 -0.96 0.50
N SER A 57 14.16 -1.92 1.09
CA SER A 57 14.74 -3.08 0.37
C SER A 57 14.56 -4.38 1.16
N LEU A 58 14.23 -5.46 0.45
CA LEU A 58 14.10 -6.82 0.99
C LEU A 58 15.27 -7.66 0.50
N THR A 59 15.79 -8.54 1.35
CA THR A 59 16.96 -9.35 0.99
C THR A 59 16.58 -10.81 0.74
N LEU A 60 16.98 -11.37 -0.40
CA LEU A 60 16.70 -12.75 -0.75
C LEU A 60 17.99 -13.53 -0.96
N ARG A 61 17.94 -14.83 -0.67
CA ARG A 61 19.00 -15.78 -1.02
C ARG A 61 18.41 -17.16 -1.17
N SER A 62 18.99 -17.96 -2.07
CA SER A 62 18.65 -19.36 -2.26
C SER A 62 19.89 -20.22 -2.07
N ALA A 63 19.93 -20.97 -0.97
CA ALA A 63 21.02 -21.93 -0.70
C ALA A 63 20.97 -23.16 -1.63
N GLN A 64 19.80 -23.45 -2.21
CA GLN A 64 19.55 -24.64 -3.04
C GLN A 64 19.84 -24.41 -4.53
N GLY A 65 20.60 -23.35 -4.86
CA GLY A 65 20.90 -22.96 -6.23
C GLY A 65 19.99 -21.85 -6.77
N PRO A 66 20.19 -21.42 -8.03
CA PRO A 66 19.44 -20.33 -8.65
C PRO A 66 17.93 -20.64 -8.72
N LYS A 67 17.09 -19.66 -8.37
CA LYS A 67 15.64 -19.73 -8.47
C LYS A 67 15.07 -18.49 -9.11
N LYS A 68 13.96 -18.68 -9.83
CA LYS A 68 13.09 -17.60 -10.33
C LYS A 68 11.93 -17.44 -9.37
N VAL A 69 11.76 -16.25 -8.82
CA VAL A 69 10.71 -15.98 -7.83
C VAL A 69 9.85 -14.80 -8.23
N VAL A 70 8.59 -14.83 -7.79
CA VAL A 70 7.60 -13.77 -7.97
C VAL A 70 7.20 -13.28 -6.58
N ALA A 71 7.11 -11.96 -6.44
CA ALA A 71 6.67 -11.33 -5.21
C ALA A 71 5.14 -11.18 -5.18
N MET A 72 4.54 -11.49 -4.04
CA MET A 72 3.12 -11.28 -3.77
C MET A 72 2.98 -10.47 -2.49
N SER A 73 2.23 -9.37 -2.57
CA SER A 73 1.92 -8.51 -1.41
C SER A 73 0.48 -8.74 -0.98
N SER A 74 0.26 -8.79 0.34
CA SER A 74 -1.08 -8.71 0.94
C SER A 74 -1.77 -7.35 0.69
N HIS A 75 -1.00 -6.32 0.33
CA HIS A 75 -1.49 -4.96 0.07
C HIS A 75 -0.88 -4.42 -1.23
N PRO A 76 -1.25 -4.98 -2.41
CA PRO A 76 -0.62 -4.67 -3.68
C PRO A 76 -0.89 -3.23 -4.17
N THR A 77 -1.90 -2.56 -3.61
CA THR A 77 -2.22 -1.15 -3.90
C THR A 77 -1.30 -0.17 -3.19
N GLU A 78 -0.69 -0.57 -2.08
CA GLU A 78 0.19 0.28 -1.27
C GLU A 78 1.65 -0.18 -1.30
N LEU A 79 1.92 -1.43 -1.68
CA LEU A 79 3.26 -1.98 -1.72
C LEU A 79 3.49 -2.77 -3.01
N SER A 80 4.54 -2.38 -3.74
CA SER A 80 5.01 -3.10 -4.93
C SER A 80 6.50 -3.37 -4.84
N VAL A 81 6.97 -4.41 -5.53
CA VAL A 81 8.40 -4.60 -5.79
C VAL A 81 8.78 -3.72 -6.99
N ASP A 82 9.93 -3.06 -6.93
CA ASP A 82 10.38 -2.12 -7.96
C ASP A 82 10.61 -2.82 -9.31
N LYS A 83 11.06 -4.07 -9.28
CA LYS A 83 11.17 -4.95 -10.44
C LYS A 83 9.84 -5.67 -10.69
N GLU A 84 9.20 -5.34 -11.81
CA GLU A 84 8.02 -6.08 -12.27
C GLU A 84 8.41 -7.48 -12.74
N GLY A 85 7.57 -8.46 -12.43
CA GLY A 85 7.73 -9.84 -12.89
C GLY A 85 8.75 -10.65 -12.09
N VAL A 86 9.58 -11.41 -12.81
CA VAL A 86 10.41 -12.48 -12.25
C VAL A 86 11.75 -11.95 -11.72
N ILE A 87 12.09 -12.36 -10.50
CA ILE A 87 13.33 -12.04 -9.81
C ILE A 87 14.20 -13.28 -9.78
N GLU A 88 15.43 -13.16 -10.26
CA GLU A 88 16.41 -14.24 -10.19
C GLU A 88 17.21 -14.11 -8.90
N ILE A 89 17.22 -15.16 -8.09
CA ILE A 89 17.95 -15.23 -6.83
C ILE A 89 18.92 -16.41 -6.86
N GLY A 90 20.09 -16.25 -6.25
CA GLY A 90 21.13 -17.27 -6.21
C GLY A 90 21.65 -17.52 -4.79
N PRO A 91 22.83 -18.13 -4.66
CA PRO A 91 23.46 -18.34 -3.35
C PRO A 91 23.89 -17.02 -2.68
N SER A 92 24.22 -16.01 -3.51
CA SER A 92 24.51 -14.64 -3.08
C SER A 92 23.25 -13.90 -2.64
N LEU A 93 23.43 -12.90 -1.78
CA LEU A 93 22.34 -12.03 -1.35
C LEU A 93 21.88 -11.17 -2.53
N THR A 94 20.59 -11.20 -2.83
CA THR A 94 19.92 -10.33 -3.80
C THR A 94 19.09 -9.31 -3.03
N GLU A 95 19.38 -8.03 -3.21
CA GLU A 95 18.51 -6.95 -2.74
C GLU A 95 17.36 -6.72 -3.72
N VAL A 96 16.17 -6.57 -3.15
CA VAL A 96 14.91 -6.35 -3.88
C VAL A 96 14.31 -5.05 -3.38
N PRO A 97 14.51 -3.94 -4.11
CA PRO A 97 13.90 -2.68 -3.78
C PRO A 97 12.37 -2.78 -3.82
N ILE A 98 11.72 -2.15 -2.86
CA ILE A 98 10.26 -2.08 -2.75
C ILE A 98 9.82 -0.61 -2.75
N ARG A 99 8.62 -0.37 -3.26
CA ARG A 99 7.95 0.93 -3.22
C ARG A 99 6.80 0.83 -2.24
N TYR A 100 6.80 1.66 -1.21
CA TYR A 100 5.70 1.77 -0.26
C TYR A 100 4.99 3.11 -0.43
N THR A 101 3.73 3.08 -0.86
CA THR A 101 2.84 4.26 -0.90
C THR A 101 1.64 4.02 0.02
N PRO A 102 1.65 4.54 1.26
CA PRO A 102 0.48 4.44 2.11
C PRO A 102 -0.69 5.26 1.58
N LEU A 103 -1.89 4.69 1.63
CA LEU A 103 -3.16 5.41 1.36
C LEU A 103 -3.85 5.85 2.64
N HIS A 104 -3.50 5.25 3.78
CA HIS A 104 -4.14 5.51 5.07
C HIS A 104 -3.07 5.73 6.15
N PRO A 105 -3.32 6.60 7.14
CA PRO A 105 -2.41 6.80 8.24
C PRO A 105 -2.46 5.62 9.23
N GLY A 106 -1.48 5.61 10.13
CA GLY A 106 -1.43 4.65 11.23
C GLY A 106 -0.51 3.47 10.94
N ARG A 107 -0.63 2.44 11.77
CA ARG A 107 0.18 1.23 11.67
C ARG A 107 -0.51 0.22 10.76
N ARG A 108 0.28 -0.47 9.93
CA ARG A 108 -0.18 -1.63 9.19
C ARG A 108 0.89 -2.72 9.15
N ASP A 109 0.45 -3.96 9.13
CA ASP A 109 1.31 -5.12 9.00
C ASP A 109 1.06 -5.70 7.58
N ILE A 110 2.07 -5.63 6.70
CA ILE A 110 1.99 -6.04 5.29
C ILE A 110 2.88 -7.27 5.09
N LEU A 111 2.28 -8.39 4.69
CA LEU A 111 3.02 -9.58 4.29
C LEU A 111 3.44 -9.51 2.82
N VAL A 112 4.70 -9.88 2.56
CA VAL A 112 5.27 -10.09 1.24
C VAL A 112 5.85 -11.49 1.15
N HIS A 113 5.38 -12.27 0.20
CA HIS A 113 5.86 -13.62 -0.06
C HIS A 113 6.61 -13.66 -1.39
N PHE A 114 7.72 -14.38 -1.42
CA PHE A 114 8.45 -14.70 -2.64
C PHE A 114 8.27 -16.17 -2.93
N SER A 115 7.47 -16.49 -3.93
CA SER A 115 7.20 -17.85 -4.37
C SER A 115 7.97 -18.17 -5.63
N GLU A 116 8.35 -19.43 -5.81
CA GLU A 116 8.98 -19.88 -7.05
C GLU A 116 8.01 -19.74 -8.23
N GLU A 117 8.52 -19.26 -9.36
CA GLU A 117 7.71 -19.02 -10.56
C GLU A 117 7.07 -20.33 -11.04
N GLY A 118 5.75 -20.31 -11.23
CA GLY A 118 5.00 -21.51 -11.64
C GLY A 118 4.79 -22.55 -10.54
N ALA A 119 5.22 -22.29 -9.30
CA ALA A 119 4.95 -23.18 -8.18
C ALA A 119 3.45 -23.28 -7.87
N PRO A 120 2.95 -24.46 -7.46
CA PRO A 120 1.56 -24.62 -7.07
C PRO A 120 1.23 -23.76 -5.82
N PRO A 121 -0.03 -23.31 -5.65
CA PRO A 121 -0.42 -22.42 -4.55
C PRO A 121 -0.15 -22.95 -3.14
N GLN A 122 -0.07 -24.27 -2.98
CA GLN A 122 0.15 -24.95 -1.71
C GLN A 122 1.64 -25.05 -1.34
N GLN A 123 2.55 -24.74 -2.28
CA GLN A 123 3.97 -24.75 -2.00
C GLN A 123 4.34 -23.57 -1.09
N PRO A 124 5.06 -23.80 0.02
CA PRO A 124 5.53 -22.71 0.86
C PRO A 124 6.38 -21.71 0.06
N PRO A 125 6.32 -20.42 0.40
CA PRO A 125 7.15 -19.43 -0.26
C PRO A 125 8.63 -19.71 0.02
N VAL A 126 9.48 -19.35 -0.94
CA VAL A 126 10.95 -19.41 -0.80
C VAL A 126 11.42 -18.48 0.31
N SER A 127 10.76 -17.34 0.48
CA SER A 127 11.00 -16.40 1.57
C SER A 127 9.73 -15.60 1.87
N ALA A 128 9.57 -15.18 3.13
CA ALA A 128 8.43 -14.39 3.57
C ALA A 128 8.89 -13.25 4.48
N TRP A 129 8.29 -12.07 4.28
CA TRP A 129 8.59 -10.83 4.98
C TRP A 129 7.32 -10.23 5.58
N LEU A 130 7.44 -9.71 6.80
CA LEU A 130 6.47 -8.89 7.48
C LEU A 130 7.00 -7.45 7.55
N LEU A 131 6.37 -6.57 6.80
CA LEU A 131 6.64 -5.15 6.82
C LEU A 131 5.69 -4.52 7.84
N VAL A 132 6.24 -4.05 8.96
CA VAL A 132 5.49 -3.30 9.95
C VAL A 132 5.61 -1.83 9.59
N THR A 133 4.60 -1.30 8.93
CA THR A 133 4.61 0.05 8.40
C THR A 133 3.91 1.02 9.34
N ARG A 134 4.36 2.27 9.34
CA ARG A 134 3.70 3.39 10.02
C ARG A 134 3.63 4.59 9.09
N ALA A 135 2.42 5.00 8.75
CA ALA A 135 2.17 6.15 7.90
C ALA A 135 1.65 7.34 8.72
N ARG A 136 2.18 8.53 8.43
CA ARG A 136 1.66 9.80 8.98
C ARG A 136 0.81 10.51 7.95
N MET A 137 -0.14 11.33 8.41
CA MET A 137 -0.86 12.23 7.51
C MET A 137 0.02 13.41 7.11
N PRO A 138 0.04 13.81 5.83
CA PRO A 138 0.60 15.10 5.42
C PRO A 138 -0.22 16.25 5.98
N VAL A 139 0.42 17.41 6.11
CA VAL A 139 -0.26 18.64 6.53
C VAL A 139 -1.14 19.12 5.38
N VAL A 140 -2.43 19.25 5.64
CA VAL A 140 -3.38 19.83 4.67
C VAL A 140 -3.09 21.33 4.53
N SER A 141 -2.62 21.73 3.36
CA SER A 141 -2.32 23.13 3.05
C SER A 141 -3.56 23.93 2.67
N LYS A 142 -4.55 23.26 2.07
CA LYS A 142 -5.74 23.90 1.50
C LYS A 142 -6.96 23.01 1.59
N ARG A 143 -8.13 23.64 1.79
CA ARG A 143 -9.43 22.97 1.85
C ARG A 143 -10.38 23.54 0.80
N TYR A 144 -11.17 22.66 0.19
CA TYR A 144 -12.19 23.01 -0.78
C TYR A 144 -13.48 22.29 -0.44
N ASP A 145 -14.57 23.04 -0.32
CA ASP A 145 -15.91 22.49 -0.13
C ASP A 145 -16.65 22.44 -1.47
N ILE A 146 -17.18 21.26 -1.82
CA ILE A 146 -17.80 21.03 -3.13
C ILE A 146 -19.11 20.25 -2.96
N SER A 147 -20.21 20.84 -3.40
CA SER A 147 -21.47 20.11 -3.55
C SER A 147 -21.62 19.53 -4.96
N ILE A 148 -21.97 18.24 -5.04
CA ILE A 148 -22.25 17.53 -6.29
C ILE A 148 -23.56 16.76 -6.19
N ARG A 149 -24.27 16.65 -7.32
CA ARG A 149 -25.55 15.95 -7.34
C ARG A 149 -25.36 14.45 -7.16
N ALA A 150 -26.07 13.86 -6.20
CA ALA A 150 -26.10 12.42 -6.00
C ALA A 150 -26.55 11.68 -7.28
N GLY A 151 -26.02 10.48 -7.47
CA GLY A 151 -26.28 9.59 -8.60
C GLY A 151 -25.65 10.02 -9.93
N LYS A 152 -24.96 11.16 -9.99
CA LYS A 152 -24.31 11.65 -11.22
C LYS A 152 -22.82 11.83 -11.03
N GLN A 153 -22.08 11.54 -12.11
CA GLN A 153 -20.69 11.93 -12.20
C GLN A 153 -20.59 13.46 -12.27
N ALA A 154 -19.58 14.04 -11.61
CA ALA A 154 -19.31 15.46 -11.64
C ALA A 154 -17.84 15.76 -11.94
N SER A 155 -17.59 16.89 -12.60
CA SER A 155 -16.23 17.39 -12.82
C SER A 155 -16.10 18.77 -12.19
N LYS A 156 -15.05 18.98 -11.42
CA LYS A 156 -14.72 20.27 -10.79
C LYS A 156 -13.25 20.58 -11.01
N LYS A 157 -12.89 21.84 -10.82
CA LYS A 157 -11.51 22.30 -10.95
C LYS A 157 -11.09 22.98 -9.67
N VAL A 158 -9.87 22.71 -9.24
CA VAL A 158 -9.19 23.45 -8.18
C VAL A 158 -7.91 24.06 -8.74
N LEU A 159 -7.48 25.19 -8.18
CA LEU A 159 -6.30 25.90 -8.67
C LEU A 159 -5.06 25.45 -7.90
N TYR A 160 -3.96 25.26 -8.62
CA TYR A 160 -2.64 24.98 -8.07
C TYR A 160 -1.62 25.94 -8.68
N THR A 161 -0.75 26.50 -7.83
CA THR A 161 0.26 27.48 -8.23
C THR A 161 1.65 26.89 -8.04
N ASN A 162 2.46 26.88 -9.10
CA ASN A 162 3.85 26.48 -8.99
C ASN A 162 4.65 27.55 -8.24
N ALA A 163 5.11 27.22 -7.04
CA ALA A 163 5.92 28.14 -6.23
C ALA A 163 7.34 28.36 -6.76
N TYR A 164 7.82 27.55 -7.71
CA TYR A 164 9.16 27.61 -8.25
C TYR A 164 9.30 28.62 -9.41
N SER A 165 10.53 29.06 -9.65
CA SER A 165 10.91 29.90 -10.79
C SER A 165 11.30 29.09 -12.04
N ILE A 166 11.05 27.79 -12.02
CA ILE A 166 11.32 26.85 -13.13
C ILE A 166 10.04 26.07 -13.46
N ASN A 167 9.97 25.56 -14.69
CA ASN A 167 8.91 24.63 -15.08
C ASN A 167 8.97 23.38 -14.19
N ARG A 168 7.82 22.88 -13.75
CA ARG A 168 7.73 21.69 -12.90
C ARG A 168 6.61 20.79 -13.38
N VAL A 169 6.87 19.49 -13.34
CA VAL A 169 5.83 18.46 -13.51
C VAL A 169 5.52 17.87 -12.14
N PHE A 170 4.27 17.98 -11.72
CA PHE A 170 3.79 17.43 -10.46
C PHE A 170 2.98 16.16 -10.70
N LYS A 171 3.19 15.14 -9.87
CA LYS A 171 2.37 13.93 -9.84
C LYS A 171 1.16 14.14 -8.95
N LEU A 172 -0.02 13.80 -9.46
CA LEU A 172 -1.29 13.91 -8.75
C LEU A 172 -1.73 12.54 -8.26
N ARG A 173 -2.04 12.43 -6.96
CA ARG A 173 -2.56 11.21 -6.33
C ARG A 173 -3.76 11.51 -5.44
N THR A 174 -4.51 10.47 -5.07
CA THR A 174 -5.62 10.58 -4.13
C THR A 174 -5.69 9.35 -3.24
N ASP A 175 -6.17 9.53 -2.01
CA ASP A 175 -6.42 8.47 -1.03
C ASP A 175 -7.70 7.68 -1.35
N LYS A 176 -8.62 8.26 -2.11
CA LYS A 176 -9.91 7.65 -2.50
C LYS A 176 -10.04 7.51 -4.02
N PRO A 177 -9.23 6.66 -4.67
CA PRO A 177 -9.25 6.47 -6.14
C PRO A 177 -10.57 5.87 -6.66
N SER A 178 -11.40 5.29 -5.79
CA SER A 178 -12.76 4.84 -6.13
C SER A 178 -13.77 5.98 -6.22
N LEU A 179 -13.51 7.12 -5.57
CA LEU A 179 -14.40 8.29 -5.54
C LEU A 179 -13.91 9.43 -6.44
N LEU A 180 -12.59 9.59 -6.56
CA LEU A 180 -11.97 10.69 -7.29
C LEU A 180 -10.94 10.16 -8.28
N SER A 181 -10.99 10.70 -9.48
CA SER A 181 -9.98 10.51 -10.52
C SER A 181 -9.62 11.87 -11.13
N PHE A 182 -8.48 11.93 -11.82
CA PHE A 182 -8.08 13.13 -12.55
C PHE A 182 -8.56 13.03 -14.01
N ARG A 183 -9.00 14.16 -14.58
CA ARG A 183 -9.55 14.19 -15.94
C ARG A 183 -8.53 13.65 -16.96
N ASP A 184 -9.03 12.90 -17.95
CA ASP A 184 -8.25 12.26 -19.02
C ASP A 184 -7.14 11.32 -18.50
N ALA A 185 -7.32 10.78 -17.28
CA ALA A 185 -6.33 9.98 -16.57
C ALA A 185 -4.95 10.65 -16.43
N LYS A 186 -4.90 11.99 -16.56
CA LYS A 186 -3.68 12.77 -16.35
C LYS A 186 -3.38 12.84 -14.86
N SER A 187 -2.56 11.92 -14.39
CA SER A 187 -1.95 11.94 -13.05
C SER A 187 -0.73 12.87 -12.97
N GLN A 188 -0.54 13.75 -13.97
CA GLN A 188 0.55 14.71 -14.01
C GLN A 188 0.02 16.10 -14.37
N LEU A 189 0.60 17.12 -13.74
CA LEU A 189 0.31 18.52 -13.94
C LEU A 189 1.61 19.26 -14.23
N GLU A 190 1.80 19.69 -15.47
CA GLU A 190 2.90 20.57 -15.84
C GLU A 190 2.50 22.03 -15.61
N VAL A 191 3.34 22.78 -14.90
CA VAL A 191 3.05 24.16 -14.53
C VAL A 191 4.30 25.02 -14.73
N ALA A 192 4.15 26.04 -15.57
CA ALA A 192 5.19 27.01 -15.85
C ALA A 192 5.65 27.77 -14.57
N PRO A 193 6.83 28.41 -14.60
CA PRO A 193 7.33 29.19 -13.47
C PRO A 193 6.30 30.17 -12.91
N LYS A 194 6.03 30.13 -11.60
CA LYS A 194 5.09 31.03 -10.92
C LYS A 194 3.65 31.05 -11.49
N ALA A 195 3.32 30.13 -12.40
CA ALA A 195 2.02 30.08 -13.03
C ALA A 195 1.00 29.33 -12.15
N THR A 196 -0.28 29.57 -12.43
CA THR A 196 -1.39 28.87 -11.78
C THR A 196 -2.13 28.07 -12.83
N GLU A 197 -2.31 26.78 -12.57
CA GLU A 197 -3.01 25.84 -13.44
C GLU A 197 -4.17 25.16 -12.71
N SER A 198 -5.12 24.63 -13.47
CA SER A 198 -6.29 23.97 -12.90
C SER A 198 -6.11 22.45 -12.83
N ILE A 199 -6.19 21.89 -11.62
CA ILE A 199 -6.34 20.45 -11.41
C ILE A 199 -7.80 20.08 -11.67
N SER A 200 -8.05 19.23 -12.67
CA SER A 200 -9.40 18.79 -13.03
C SER A 200 -9.76 17.49 -12.30
N LEU A 201 -10.66 17.59 -11.33
CA LEU A 201 -11.16 16.50 -10.49
C LEU A 201 -12.44 15.91 -11.11
N LYS A 202 -12.51 14.58 -11.21
CA LYS A 202 -13.66 13.82 -11.69
C LYS A 202 -14.16 12.90 -10.59
N PHE A 203 -15.35 13.17 -10.10
CA PHE A 203 -15.99 12.44 -9.00
C PHE A 203 -16.88 11.33 -9.53
N ALA A 204 -16.74 10.13 -8.97
CA ALA A 204 -17.64 9.02 -9.21
C ALA A 204 -19.04 9.31 -8.64
N PRO A 205 -20.10 8.83 -9.29
CA PRO A 205 -21.46 8.97 -8.76
C PRO A 205 -21.60 8.23 -7.42
N GLN A 206 -22.17 8.89 -6.41
CA GLN A 206 -22.63 8.24 -5.19
C GLN A 206 -24.15 8.19 -5.17
N PRO A 207 -24.78 7.02 -4.95
CA PRO A 207 -26.22 6.88 -5.04
C PRO A 207 -26.97 7.57 -3.90
N ARG A 208 -26.32 7.77 -2.75
CA ARG A 208 -26.93 8.31 -1.54
C ARG A 208 -26.64 9.80 -1.41
N ALA A 209 -27.70 10.60 -1.29
CA ALA A 209 -27.61 12.01 -0.92
C ALA A 209 -27.39 12.18 0.60
N GLY A 210 -26.87 13.34 1.00
CA GLY A 210 -26.50 13.66 2.39
C GLY A 210 -25.23 12.96 2.86
N VAL A 211 -24.41 12.44 1.94
CA VAL A 211 -23.10 11.86 2.25
C VAL A 211 -22.04 12.93 2.07
N THR A 212 -21.20 13.10 3.09
CA THR A 212 -20.03 13.99 3.06
C THR A 212 -18.76 13.16 3.20
N GLU A 213 -17.81 13.40 2.32
CA GLU A 213 -16.52 12.69 2.31
C GLU A 213 -15.37 13.68 2.20
N ASP A 214 -14.35 13.53 3.04
CA ASP A 214 -13.08 14.21 2.85
C ASP A 214 -12.20 13.37 1.93
N ILE A 215 -11.80 13.93 0.79
CA ILE A 215 -10.92 13.29 -0.19
C ILE A 215 -9.62 14.07 -0.26
N LEU A 216 -8.49 13.40 -0.08
CA LEU A 216 -7.18 14.04 -0.21
C LEU A 216 -6.70 13.96 -1.66
N VAL A 217 -6.12 15.08 -2.10
CA VAL A 217 -5.39 15.20 -3.36
C VAL A 217 -3.97 15.58 -3.02
N PHE A 218 -3.04 14.69 -3.33
CA PHE A 218 -1.60 14.89 -3.14
C PHE A 218 -1.00 15.44 -4.42
N VAL A 219 -0.26 16.53 -4.29
CA VAL A 219 0.57 17.10 -5.35
C VAL A 219 2.00 16.79 -4.96
N ASN A 220 2.61 15.87 -5.70
CA ASN A 220 3.96 15.38 -5.45
C ASN A 220 4.91 15.88 -6.53
N ASP A 221 6.20 15.93 -6.23
CA ASP A 221 7.23 16.22 -7.21
C ASP A 221 7.51 15.03 -8.16
N GLU A 222 8.53 15.17 -9.00
CA GLU A 222 8.97 14.15 -9.95
C GLU A 222 9.50 12.88 -9.28
N ASP A 223 9.98 12.97 -8.04
CA ASP A 223 10.43 11.84 -7.22
C ASP A 223 9.29 11.23 -6.39
N ASP A 224 8.07 11.76 -6.54
CA ASP A 224 6.86 11.40 -5.81
C ASP A 224 6.90 11.75 -4.32
N LYS A 225 7.68 12.77 -3.94
CA LYS A 225 7.67 13.40 -2.62
C LYS A 225 6.55 14.42 -2.52
N ASN A 226 5.85 14.45 -1.39
CA ASN A 226 4.70 15.32 -1.19
C ASN A 226 5.14 16.80 -1.11
N GLU A 227 4.69 17.61 -2.06
CA GLU A 227 4.85 19.07 -2.06
C GLU A 227 3.64 19.74 -1.37
N GLU A 228 2.43 19.29 -1.70
CA GLU A 228 1.21 19.88 -1.19
C GLU A 228 0.09 18.84 -1.00
N CYS A 229 -0.69 18.97 0.07
CA CYS A 229 -1.86 18.13 0.31
C CYS A 229 -3.12 19.00 0.38
N LEU A 230 -4.01 18.80 -0.59
CA LEU A 230 -5.31 19.46 -0.66
C LEU A 230 -6.37 18.53 -0.08
N CYS A 231 -7.26 19.04 0.76
CA CYS A 231 -8.45 18.32 1.20
C CYS A 231 -9.68 18.83 0.44
N ILE A 232 -10.40 17.92 -0.18
CA ILE A 232 -11.63 18.17 -0.91
C ILE A 232 -12.78 17.56 -0.11
N THR A 233 -13.52 18.40 0.60
CA THR A 233 -14.72 18.00 1.32
C THR A 233 -15.88 18.02 0.32
N VAL A 234 -16.33 16.83 -0.09
CA VAL A 234 -17.39 16.67 -1.08
C VAL A 234 -18.70 16.30 -0.39
N GLU A 235 -19.76 17.06 -0.68
CA GLU A 235 -21.12 16.78 -0.24
C GLU A 235 -21.96 16.31 -1.44
N TYR A 236 -22.56 15.14 -1.32
CA TYR A 236 -23.48 14.61 -2.32
C TYR A 236 -24.92 15.05 -1.98
N VAL A 237 -25.48 15.96 -2.78
CA VAL A 237 -26.81 16.57 -2.59
C VAL A 237 -27.87 16.06 -3.55
#